data_AF-A0A183F961-F1
#
_entry.id   AF-A0A183F961-F1
#
_cell.length_a   1.000
_cell.length_b   1.000
_cell.length_c   1.000
_cell.angle_alpha   90.00
_cell.angle_beta   90.00
_cell.angle_gamma   90.00
#
_symmetry.space_group_name_H-M   'P 1'
#
loop_
_entity.id
_entity.type
_entity.pdbx_description
1 polymer ?
#
loop_
_entity_poly.entity_id
_entity_poly.type
_entity_poly.pdbx_seq_one_letter_code
_entity_poly.pdbx_strand_id
1 'polypeptide(L)'
;MAGIDIDHKEEFFRGITAYCDLKSSPTVAVRWSRVPGSSTSVNHTKTSPPVRFTWRGPDQRTIATQKLRPYDSIRGTQFASLNIPQLNTTDLQAGMWSVVVQTDTDGSSEVLASVWLPVYSTEDEPLFRALVRDFFVVKDSCSSSCSSTIWSTFHPDPKSDIITGYDKVSQALI
;
A
#
# COMPACT_ATOMS: atom_id res chain seq x y z
N MET A 1 1.34 -6.88 0.71
CA MET A 1 1.16 -5.52 1.27
C MET A 1 0.15 -4.79 0.40
N ALA A 2 -0.66 -3.90 0.97
CA ALA A 2 -1.52 -3.00 0.22
C ALA A 2 -1.11 -1.55 0.50
N GLY A 3 -1.28 -0.66 -0.47
CA GLY A 3 -0.93 0.75 -0.36
C GLY A 3 -1.48 1.58 -1.52
N ILE A 4 -1.14 2.85 -1.55
CA ILE A 4 -1.48 3.79 -2.62
C ILE A 4 -0.19 4.43 -3.18
N ASP A 5 -0.31 5.10 -4.33
CA ASP A 5 0.79 5.83 -4.97
C ASP A 5 2.06 4.99 -5.16
N ILE A 6 1.90 3.85 -5.83
CA ILE A 6 3.03 2.96 -6.15
C ILE A 6 4.01 3.66 -7.10
N ASP A 7 5.27 3.77 -6.68
CA ASP A 7 6.36 4.10 -7.57
C ASP A 7 6.91 2.80 -8.17
N HIS A 8 6.61 2.55 -9.45
CA HIS A 8 7.07 1.35 -10.14
C HIS A 8 8.58 1.33 -10.42
N LYS A 9 9.25 2.50 -10.43
CA LYS A 9 10.69 2.57 -10.67
C LYS A 9 11.47 2.10 -9.43
N GLU A 10 11.01 2.48 -8.26
CA GLU A 10 11.65 2.13 -6.97
C GLU A 10 10.94 0.96 -6.25
N GLU A 11 9.80 0.50 -6.76
CA GLU A 11 8.98 -0.59 -6.24
C GLU A 11 8.55 -0.40 -4.76
N PHE A 12 8.06 0.79 -4.43
CA PHE A 12 7.56 1.13 -3.09
C PHE A 12 6.37 2.10 -3.13
N PHE A 13 5.55 2.07 -2.08
CA PHE A 13 4.39 2.95 -1.93
C PHE A 13 4.82 4.32 -1.40
N ARG A 14 4.46 5.40 -2.10
CA ARG A 14 4.69 6.79 -1.65
C ARG A 14 3.60 7.28 -0.69
N GLY A 15 2.41 6.67 -0.71
CA GLY A 15 1.36 6.95 0.27
C GLY A 15 1.64 6.26 1.60
N ILE A 16 2.41 6.92 2.46
CA ILE A 16 2.95 6.36 3.71
C ILE A 16 1.87 5.82 4.65
N THR A 17 0.70 6.46 4.70
CA THR A 17 -0.42 6.04 5.56
C THR A 17 -1.27 4.94 4.96
N ALA A 18 -1.07 4.62 3.67
CA ALA A 18 -1.93 3.72 2.90
C ALA A 18 -3.43 4.05 3.00
N TYR A 19 -3.76 5.32 3.26
CA TYR A 19 -5.16 5.77 3.33
C TYR A 19 -5.84 5.55 1.98
N CYS A 20 -6.93 4.80 1.97
CA CYS A 20 -7.69 4.49 0.77
C CYS A 20 -9.17 4.71 1.03
N ASP A 21 -9.86 5.40 0.15
CA ASP A 21 -11.33 5.54 0.16
C ASP A 21 -11.92 5.03 -1.17
N LEU A 22 -13.23 5.15 -1.34
CA LEU A 22 -13.92 4.74 -2.57
C LEU A 22 -13.54 5.58 -3.81
N LYS A 23 -12.81 6.68 -3.62
CA LYS A 23 -12.31 7.54 -4.72
C LYS A 23 -10.86 7.23 -5.08
N SER A 24 -10.22 6.35 -4.32
CA SER A 24 -8.80 6.02 -4.44
C SER A 24 -8.55 4.87 -5.41
N SER A 25 -7.27 4.64 -5.74
CA SER A 25 -6.82 3.51 -6.55
C SER A 25 -5.80 2.66 -5.79
N PRO A 26 -6.23 1.78 -4.87
CA PRO A 26 -5.31 0.96 -4.09
C PRO A 26 -4.53 -0.02 -4.96
N THR A 27 -3.34 -0.35 -4.50
CA THR A 27 -2.45 -1.31 -5.13
C THR A 27 -2.01 -2.36 -4.11
N VAL A 28 -2.09 -3.63 -4.49
CA VAL A 28 -1.52 -4.75 -3.72
C VAL A 28 -0.19 -5.17 -4.34
N ALA A 29 0.81 -5.31 -3.48
CA ALA A 29 2.13 -5.82 -3.80
C ALA A 29 2.36 -7.20 -3.15
N VAL A 30 2.74 -8.18 -3.95
CA VAL A 30 3.12 -9.54 -3.52
C VAL A 30 4.57 -9.79 -3.89
N ARG A 31 5.39 -10.18 -2.91
CA ARG A 31 6.78 -10.51 -3.15
C ARG A 31 6.96 -12.01 -3.31
N TRP A 32 7.59 -12.38 -4.41
CA TRP A 32 7.94 -13.75 -4.74
C TRP A 32 9.37 -14.03 -4.30
N SER A 33 9.58 -15.24 -3.81
CA SER A 33 10.92 -15.75 -3.53
C SER A 33 11.04 -17.14 -4.14
N ARG A 34 12.19 -17.43 -4.73
CA ARG A 34 12.45 -18.74 -5.32
C ARG A 34 12.70 -19.73 -4.20
N VAL A 35 11.97 -20.84 -4.21
CA VAL A 35 12.25 -21.98 -3.33
C VAL A 35 13.42 -22.77 -3.93
N PRO A 36 14.55 -22.90 -3.24
CA PRO A 36 15.69 -23.68 -3.73
C PRO A 36 15.29 -25.14 -3.96
N GLY A 37 15.76 -25.73 -5.07
CA GLY A 37 15.49 -27.13 -5.41
C GLY A 37 14.10 -27.43 -6.00
N SER A 38 13.19 -26.45 -6.06
CA SER A 38 11.89 -26.62 -6.71
C SER A 38 11.93 -26.21 -8.19
N SER A 39 11.21 -26.96 -9.03
CA SER A 39 10.95 -26.55 -10.42
C SER A 39 10.15 -25.25 -10.43
N THR A 40 10.51 -24.34 -11.34
CA THR A 40 9.82 -23.05 -11.49
C THR A 40 9.14 -22.99 -12.85
N SER A 41 7.91 -22.45 -12.88
CA SER A 41 7.21 -22.09 -14.11
C SER A 41 7.71 -20.78 -14.72
N VAL A 42 8.59 -20.08 -14.00
CA VAL A 42 9.12 -18.77 -14.36
C VAL A 42 10.47 -18.95 -15.07
N ASN A 43 10.58 -18.37 -16.28
CA ASN A 43 11.83 -18.40 -17.05
C ASN A 43 12.93 -17.53 -16.39
N HIS A 44 14.14 -17.52 -16.95
CA HIS A 44 15.26 -16.73 -16.41
C HIS A 44 15.07 -15.20 -16.46
N THR A 45 14.06 -14.69 -17.16
CA THR A 45 13.82 -13.25 -17.40
C THR A 45 12.63 -12.69 -16.64
N LYS A 46 12.04 -13.50 -15.76
CA LYS A 46 10.86 -13.13 -14.98
C LYS A 46 11.11 -13.52 -13.54
N THR A 47 10.49 -12.78 -12.64
CA THR A 47 10.66 -12.95 -11.19
C THR A 47 9.37 -13.37 -10.49
N SER A 48 8.24 -13.36 -11.20
CA SER A 48 6.94 -13.78 -10.67
C SER A 48 6.22 -14.78 -11.61
N PRO A 49 5.39 -15.68 -11.05
CA PRO A 49 4.50 -16.54 -11.83
C PRO A 49 3.28 -15.80 -12.39
N PRO A 50 2.54 -16.42 -13.33
CA PRO A 50 1.19 -15.96 -13.67
C PRO A 50 0.24 -16.24 -12.50
N VAL A 51 -0.55 -15.23 -12.12
CA VAL A 51 -1.45 -15.29 -10.98
C VAL A 51 -2.71 -14.48 -11.22
N ARG A 52 -3.74 -14.76 -10.44
CA ARG A 52 -5.00 -14.04 -10.46
C ARG A 52 -5.22 -13.32 -9.13
N PHE A 53 -5.61 -12.06 -9.21
CA PHE A 53 -5.97 -11.24 -8.07
C PHE A 53 -7.48 -11.04 -8.08
N THR A 54 -8.15 -11.52 -7.03
CA THR A 54 -9.59 -11.40 -6.86
C THR A 54 -9.86 -10.40 -5.74
N TRP A 55 -10.36 -9.23 -6.10
CA TRP A 55 -10.71 -8.15 -5.18
C TRP A 55 -12.11 -8.40 -4.61
N ARG A 56 -12.24 -8.32 -3.30
CA ARG A 56 -13.49 -8.57 -2.57
C ARG A 56 -13.83 -7.40 -1.66
N GLY A 57 -15.11 -7.06 -1.64
CA GLY A 57 -15.67 -6.03 -0.77
C GLY A 57 -15.76 -6.49 0.69
N PRO A 58 -16.35 -5.65 1.55
CA PRO A 58 -16.51 -5.94 2.98
C PRO A 58 -17.35 -7.20 3.24
N ASP A 59 -18.35 -7.44 2.40
CA ASP A 59 -19.22 -8.61 2.41
C ASP A 59 -18.58 -9.87 1.79
N GLN A 60 -17.30 -9.81 1.46
CA GLN A 60 -16.52 -10.85 0.77
C GLN A 60 -17.03 -11.21 -0.63
N ARG A 61 -17.92 -10.41 -1.22
CA ARG A 61 -18.31 -10.58 -2.63
C ARG A 61 -17.21 -10.09 -3.55
N THR A 62 -16.99 -10.82 -4.64
CA THR A 62 -16.02 -10.44 -5.67
C THR A 62 -16.48 -9.17 -6.38
N ILE A 63 -15.64 -8.14 -6.33
CA ILE A 63 -15.83 -6.85 -7.01
C ILE A 63 -15.12 -6.86 -8.36
N ALA A 64 -13.89 -7.37 -8.40
CA ALA A 64 -13.07 -7.39 -9.60
C ALA A 64 -12.13 -8.59 -9.61
N THR A 65 -11.75 -9.04 -10.81
CA THR A 65 -10.74 -10.09 -10.99
C THR A 65 -9.75 -9.66 -12.05
N GLN A 66 -8.47 -9.74 -11.72
CA GLN A 66 -7.36 -9.35 -12.60
C GLN A 66 -6.45 -10.56 -12.80
N LYS A 67 -6.26 -10.98 -14.06
CA LYS A 67 -5.22 -11.95 -14.41
C LYS A 67 -3.93 -11.21 -14.68
N LEU A 68 -2.90 -11.50 -13.89
CA LEU A 68 -1.59 -10.88 -14.03
C LEU A 68 -0.62 -11.82 -14.72
N ARG A 69 0.01 -11.30 -15.75
CA ARG A 69 1.11 -11.98 -16.42
C ARG A 69 2.38 -11.95 -15.54
N PRO A 70 3.33 -12.88 -15.76
CA PRO A 70 4.65 -12.82 -15.17
C PRO A 70 5.29 -11.44 -15.34
N TYR A 71 5.85 -10.91 -14.26
CA TYR A 71 6.51 -9.61 -14.20
C TYR A 71 8.00 -9.80 -13.93
N ASP A 72 8.82 -8.91 -14.48
CA ASP A 72 10.26 -8.86 -14.22
C ASP A 72 10.53 -7.69 -13.28
N SER A 73 10.78 -8.02 -12.02
CA SER A 73 10.88 -7.08 -10.91
C SER A 73 12.30 -7.04 -10.36
N ILE A 74 12.74 -5.86 -9.95
CA ILE A 74 14.04 -5.67 -9.30
C ILE A 74 14.06 -6.39 -7.94
N ARG A 75 12.92 -6.48 -7.24
CA ARG A 75 12.80 -7.09 -5.89
C ARG A 75 11.95 -8.36 -5.85
N GLY A 76 11.53 -8.87 -7.01
CA GLY A 76 10.62 -10.00 -7.12
C GLY A 76 9.17 -9.67 -6.74
N THR A 77 8.77 -8.41 -6.82
CA THR A 77 7.43 -7.93 -6.46
C THR A 77 6.51 -7.87 -7.67
N GLN A 78 5.27 -8.32 -7.52
CA GLN A 78 4.22 -8.18 -8.52
C GLN A 78 3.08 -7.33 -7.95
N PHE A 79 2.51 -6.48 -8.79
CA PHE A 79 1.56 -5.45 -8.37
C PHE A 79 0.21 -5.62 -9.07
N ALA A 80 -0.86 -5.34 -8.34
CA ALA A 80 -2.22 -5.24 -8.87
C ALA A 80 -2.83 -3.94 -8.37
N SER A 81 -3.21 -3.05 -9.28
CA SER A 81 -3.89 -1.80 -8.95
C SER A 81 -5.36 -1.88 -9.34
N LEU A 82 -6.25 -1.46 -8.45
CA LEU A 82 -7.68 -1.37 -8.71
C LEU A 82 -8.08 0.10 -8.75
N ASN A 83 -8.56 0.59 -9.89
CA ASN A 83 -9.14 1.93 -9.96
C ASN A 83 -10.61 1.85 -9.54
N ILE A 84 -10.88 2.10 -8.25
CA ILE A 84 -12.23 2.01 -7.67
C ILE A 84 -13.22 2.94 -8.39
N PRO A 85 -12.90 4.22 -8.65
CA PRO A 85 -13.77 5.13 -9.40
C PRO A 85 -14.23 4.65 -10.78
N GLN A 86 -13.42 3.79 -11.44
CA GLN A 86 -13.72 3.28 -12.78
C GLN A 86 -14.52 1.97 -12.77
N LEU A 87 -14.85 1.45 -11.59
CA LEU A 87 -15.67 0.25 -11.48
C LEU A 87 -17.12 0.58 -11.83
N ASN A 88 -17.68 -0.18 -12.76
CA ASN A 88 -19.08 -0.04 -13.16
C ASN A 88 -20.02 -0.75 -12.17
N THR A 89 -19.95 -0.35 -10.89
CA THR A 89 -20.84 -0.84 -9.83
C THR A 89 -21.26 0.32 -8.93
N THR A 90 -22.56 0.40 -8.65
CA THR A 90 -23.16 1.45 -7.83
C THR A 90 -23.14 1.12 -6.34
N ASP A 91 -22.86 -0.13 -5.98
CA ASP A 91 -23.08 -0.66 -4.64
C ASP A 91 -21.75 -0.88 -3.89
N LEU A 92 -20.75 -0.05 -4.17
CA LEU A 92 -19.46 -0.13 -3.50
C LEU A 92 -19.58 0.38 -2.07
N GLN A 93 -19.11 -0.44 -1.13
CA GLN A 93 -19.15 -0.12 0.29
C GLN A 93 -17.74 0.06 0.83
N ALA A 94 -17.56 1.10 1.64
CA ALA A 94 -16.39 1.22 2.50
C ALA A 94 -16.39 0.09 3.54
N GLY A 95 -15.20 -0.25 4.04
CA GLY A 95 -15.02 -1.32 5.01
C GLY A 95 -13.71 -2.05 4.82
N MET A 96 -13.62 -3.23 5.44
CA MET A 96 -12.46 -4.10 5.32
C MET A 96 -12.51 -4.88 4.00
N TRP A 97 -11.67 -4.53 3.03
CA TRP A 97 -11.59 -5.24 1.77
C TRP A 97 -10.51 -6.32 1.82
N SER A 98 -10.64 -7.32 0.95
CA SER A 98 -9.63 -8.37 0.80
C SER A 98 -9.28 -8.60 -0.66
N VAL A 99 -8.02 -8.99 -0.88
CA VAL A 99 -7.51 -9.41 -2.18
C VAL A 99 -6.98 -10.81 -2.04
N VAL A 100 -7.60 -11.73 -2.76
CA VAL A 100 -7.22 -13.14 -2.78
C VAL A 100 -6.33 -13.38 -3.99
N VAL A 101 -5.11 -13.83 -3.73
CA VAL A 101 -4.12 -14.16 -4.76
C VAL A 101 -4.22 -15.66 -5.03
N GLN A 102 -4.43 -16.02 -6.28
CA GLN A 102 -4.68 -17.41 -6.68
C GLN A 102 -3.80 -17.80 -7.86
N THR A 103 -3.59 -19.11 -8.04
CA THR A 103 -2.98 -19.64 -9.26
C THR A 103 -3.84 -19.30 -10.49
N ASP A 104 -3.22 -18.95 -11.61
CA ASP A 104 -3.93 -18.77 -12.89
C ASP A 104 -3.82 -20.05 -13.74
N THR A 105 -4.34 -21.15 -13.22
CA THR A 105 -4.38 -22.46 -13.88
C THR A 105 -5.81 -22.85 -14.23
N ASP A 106 -6.03 -23.38 -15.44
CA ASP A 106 -7.35 -23.84 -15.85
C ASP A 106 -7.77 -25.07 -15.02
N GLY A 107 -8.90 -24.97 -14.32
CA GLY A 107 -9.50 -26.07 -13.54
C GLY A 107 -9.11 -26.15 -12.05
N SER A 108 -8.13 -25.38 -11.58
CA SER A 108 -7.79 -25.26 -10.15
C SER A 108 -7.34 -23.84 -9.82
N SER A 109 -7.99 -23.22 -8.84
CA SER A 109 -7.69 -21.87 -8.37
C SER A 109 -7.28 -21.93 -6.90
N GLU A 110 -6.07 -22.45 -6.67
CA GLU A 110 -5.51 -22.56 -5.33
C GLU A 110 -5.22 -21.16 -4.77
N VAL A 111 -5.61 -20.92 -3.52
CA VAL A 111 -5.34 -19.65 -2.83
C VAL A 111 -3.91 -19.65 -2.33
N LEU A 112 -3.10 -18.74 -2.85
CA LEU A 112 -1.69 -18.57 -2.48
C LEU A 112 -1.51 -17.62 -1.31
N ALA A 113 -2.30 -16.54 -1.28
CA ALA A 113 -2.24 -15.53 -0.22
C ALA A 113 -3.54 -14.73 -0.16
N SER A 114 -3.76 -14.07 0.97
CA SER A 114 -4.77 -13.02 1.12
C SER A 114 -4.12 -11.75 1.66
N VAL A 115 -4.55 -10.60 1.14
CA VAL A 115 -4.13 -9.28 1.60
C VAL A 115 -5.36 -8.50 1.99
N TRP A 116 -5.35 -7.95 3.20
CA TRP A 116 -6.45 -7.14 3.73
C TRP A 116 -6.07 -5.67 3.68
N LEU A 117 -7.03 -4.83 3.33
CA LEU A 117 -6.87 -3.38 3.33
C LEU A 117 -8.15 -2.67 3.79
N PRO A 118 -8.03 -1.61 4.60
CA PRO A 118 -9.17 -0.78 4.94
C PRO A 118 -9.49 0.16 3.78
N VAL A 119 -10.77 0.24 3.43
CA VAL A 119 -11.32 1.28 2.56
C VAL A 119 -12.20 2.17 3.42
N TYR A 120 -11.76 3.40 3.66
CA TYR A 120 -12.40 4.35 4.55
C TYR A 120 -13.58 5.07 3.88
N SER A 121 -14.51 5.55 4.70
CA SER A 121 -15.51 6.55 4.33
C SER A 121 -15.57 7.60 5.42
N THR A 122 -15.56 8.88 5.04
CA THR A 122 -15.78 9.99 5.98
C THR A 122 -17.27 10.23 6.24
N GLU A 123 -18.16 9.58 5.49
CA GLU A 123 -19.62 9.69 5.64
C GLU A 123 -20.16 8.76 6.72
N ASP A 124 -19.44 7.65 7.00
CA ASP A 124 -19.75 6.70 8.08
C ASP A 124 -18.71 6.83 9.19
N GLU A 125 -18.94 7.76 10.11
CA GLU A 125 -18.04 8.02 11.24
C GLU A 125 -17.81 6.80 12.15
N PRO A 126 -18.83 6.01 12.53
CA PRO A 126 -18.62 4.77 13.28
C PRO A 126 -17.67 3.79 12.59
N LEU A 127 -17.88 3.52 11.30
CA LEU A 127 -17.01 2.64 10.51
C LEU A 127 -15.60 3.21 10.42
N PHE A 128 -15.48 4.51 10.13
CA PHE A 128 -14.19 5.20 10.04
C PHE A 128 -13.37 5.03 11.32
N ARG A 129 -13.97 5.34 12.48
CA ARG A 129 -13.30 5.22 13.78
C ARG A 129 -12.92 3.77 14.09
N ALA A 130 -13.78 2.80 13.74
CA ALA A 130 -13.47 1.38 13.91
C ALA A 130 -12.24 0.97 13.09
N LEU A 131 -12.22 1.28 11.79
CA LEU A 131 -11.10 0.97 10.91
C LEU A 131 -9.81 1.68 11.33
N VAL A 132 -9.88 2.96 11.74
CA VAL A 132 -8.70 3.68 12.24
C VAL A 132 -8.13 3.00 13.47
N ARG A 133 -8.98 2.60 14.42
CA ARG A 133 -8.54 1.90 15.64
C ARG A 133 -7.90 0.54 15.36
N ASP A 134 -8.40 -0.18 14.36
CA ASP A 134 -7.90 -1.52 14.04
C ASP A 134 -6.54 -1.49 13.30
N PHE A 135 -6.25 -0.42 12.55
CA PHE A 135 -5.02 -0.29 11.75
C PHE A 135 -3.97 0.67 12.31
N PHE A 136 -4.36 1.62 13.15
CA PHE A 136 -3.46 2.60 13.74
C PHE A 136 -3.42 2.45 15.25
N VAL A 137 -2.21 2.54 15.80
CA VAL A 137 -1.97 2.55 17.24
C VAL A 137 -1.37 3.88 17.61
N VAL A 138 -2.03 4.60 18.53
CA VAL A 138 -1.42 5.78 19.16
C VAL A 138 -0.25 5.30 20.00
N LYS A 139 0.97 5.65 19.59
CA LYS A 139 2.19 5.23 20.29
C LYS A 139 2.47 6.10 21.52
N ASP A 140 2.26 7.39 21.38
CA ASP A 140 2.52 8.38 22.42
C ASP A 140 1.81 9.69 22.06
N SER A 141 1.70 10.61 23.01
CA SER A 141 1.13 11.94 22.82
C SER A 141 1.86 12.93 23.73
N CYS A 142 2.26 14.08 23.19
CA CYS A 142 2.84 15.18 23.95
C CYS A 142 1.99 16.44 23.76
N SER A 143 1.95 17.32 24.76
CA SER A 143 1.23 18.60 24.70
C SER A 143 2.11 19.79 25.04
N SER A 144 2.81 19.76 26.18
CA SER A 144 3.62 20.89 26.69
C SER A 144 5.13 20.70 26.57
N SER A 145 5.63 19.46 26.57
CA SER A 145 7.06 19.15 26.59
C SER A 145 7.55 18.48 25.30
N CYS A 146 6.88 18.72 24.18
CA CYS A 146 7.15 18.08 22.89
C CYS A 146 8.59 18.30 22.37
N SER A 147 9.23 19.42 22.68
CA SER A 147 10.61 19.69 22.29
C SER A 147 11.62 18.74 22.94
N SER A 148 11.29 18.18 24.10
CA SER A 148 12.10 17.18 24.80
C SER A 148 11.85 15.74 24.34
N THR A 149 10.87 15.54 23.45
CA THR A 149 10.42 14.21 23.01
C THR A 149 10.95 13.89 21.62
N ILE A 150 11.86 12.91 21.50
CA ILE A 150 12.64 12.64 20.28
C ILE A 150 11.84 12.32 19.01
N TRP A 151 10.60 11.83 19.15
CA TRP A 151 9.73 11.50 18.01
C TRP A 151 8.86 12.69 17.56
N SER A 152 8.82 13.76 18.34
CA SER A 152 8.00 14.93 18.07
C SER A 152 8.61 15.79 16.96
N THR A 153 7.76 16.40 16.14
CA THR A 153 8.18 17.39 15.15
C THR A 153 8.70 18.69 15.78
N PHE A 154 8.49 18.89 17.08
CA PHE A 154 9.03 20.02 17.84
C PHE A 154 10.40 19.72 18.47
N HIS A 155 10.87 18.47 18.40
CA HIS A 155 12.21 18.13 18.83
C HIS A 155 13.24 18.80 17.92
N PRO A 156 14.32 19.41 18.44
CA PRO A 156 15.32 20.05 17.60
C PRO A 156 15.91 19.09 16.56
N ASP A 157 16.01 19.54 15.30
CA ASP A 157 16.64 18.79 14.21
C ASP A 157 17.69 19.67 13.52
N PRO A 158 18.89 19.85 14.15
CA PRO A 158 19.87 20.84 13.72
C PRO A 158 20.36 20.68 12.27
N LYS A 159 20.18 19.51 11.66
CA LYS A 159 20.54 19.26 10.26
C LYS A 159 19.62 19.96 9.26
N SER A 160 18.36 20.23 9.65
CA SER A 160 17.36 20.94 8.86
C SER A 160 17.12 22.36 9.35
N ASP A 161 17.57 22.68 10.57
CA ASP A 161 17.46 24.02 11.12
C ASP A 161 18.42 24.96 10.40
N ILE A 162 17.86 25.87 9.61
CA ILE A 162 18.63 26.95 8.98
C ILE A 162 18.75 28.08 10.00
N ILE A 163 19.84 28.06 10.77
CA ILE A 163 20.16 29.09 11.78
C ILE A 163 20.88 30.28 11.13
N THR A 164 21.67 30.03 10.09
CA THR A 164 22.36 31.06 9.31
C THR A 164 22.44 30.58 7.87
N GLY A 165 21.87 31.36 6.96
CA GLY A 165 22.01 31.19 5.52
C GLY A 165 23.22 31.96 5.01
N TYR A 166 23.92 31.42 4.02
CA TYR A 166 24.89 32.22 3.26
C TYR A 166 24.25 32.63 1.94
N ASP A 167 24.02 33.93 1.77
CA ASP A 167 23.58 34.46 0.49
C ASP A 167 24.80 34.79 -0.38
N LYS A 168 24.94 34.02 -1.46
CA LYS A 168 26.00 34.19 -2.45
C LYS A 168 25.93 35.53 -3.20
N VAL A 169 24.74 36.11 -3.34
CA VAL A 169 24.52 37.37 -4.06
C VAL A 169 24.96 38.56 -3.21
N SER A 170 24.61 38.56 -1.92
CA SER A 170 25.01 39.60 -0.98
C SER A 170 26.36 39.36 -0.29
N GLN A 171 26.97 38.18 -0.48
CA GLN A 171 28.19 37.73 0.21
C GLN A 171 28.11 37.92 1.73
N ALA A 172 26.92 37.74 2.28
CA ALA A 172 26.64 37.98 3.68
C ALA A 172 25.98 36.75 4.33
N LEU A 173 26.23 36.62 5.63
CA LEU A 173 25.46 35.72 6.49
C LEU A 173 24.10 36.39 6.74
N ILE A 174 23.03 35.66 6.48
CA ILE A 174 21.65 36.06 6.77
C ILE A 174 21.12 35.16 7.90
#